data_AF-C1L4C4-F1
#
_entry.id   AF-C1L4C4-F1
#
_cell.length_a   1.000
_cell.length_b   1.000
_cell.length_c   1.000
_cell.angle_alpha   90.00
_cell.angle_beta   90.00
_cell.angle_gamma   90.00
#
_symmetry.space_group_name_H-M   'P 1'
#
loop_
_entity.id
_entity.type
_entity.pdbx_description
1 polymer ?
#
loop_
_entity_poly.entity_id
_entity_poly.type
_entity_poly.pdbx_seq_one_letter_code
_entity_poly.pdbx_strand_id
1 'polypeptide(L)' 'MMYATSLSNLMHKSEVTKVFELRDLEELSDTWLKENLDRT' A
#
# COMPACT_ATOMS: atom_id res chain seq x y z
N MET A 1 -6.03 11.06 -10.22
CA MET A 1 -5.94 12.27 -9.35
C MET A 1 -6.83 12.19 -8.10
N MET A 2 -8.09 11.78 -8.20
CA MET A 2 -9.01 11.72 -7.04
C MET A 2 -8.52 10.80 -5.90
N TYR A 3 -8.11 9.57 -6.22
CA TYR A 3 -7.69 8.58 -5.21
C TYR A 3 -6.36 8.95 -4.52
N ALA A 4 -5.38 9.43 -5.27
CA ALA A 4 -4.09 9.87 -4.71
C ALA A 4 -4.25 11.02 -3.70
N THR A 5 -5.21 11.92 -3.94
CA THR A 5 -5.46 13.07 -3.04
C THR A 5 -6.15 12.62 -1.75
N SER A 6 -7.04 11.63 -1.82
CA SER A 6 -7.74 11.08 -0.66
C SER A 6 -6.91 10.07 0.15
N LEU A 7 -5.87 9.50 -0.45
CA LEU A 7 -5.02 8.47 0.16
C LEU A 7 -4.38 8.96 1.46
N SER A 8 -3.81 10.17 1.48
CA SER A 8 -3.15 10.73 2.66
C SER A 8 -4.10 10.86 3.85
N ASN A 9 -5.34 11.29 3.60
CA ASN A 9 -6.35 11.42 4.63
C ASN A 9 -6.80 10.05 5.17
N LEU A 10 -6.87 9.04 4.30
CA LEU A 10 -7.22 7.68 4.68
C LEU A 10 -6.10 7.03 5.50
N MET A 11 -4.84 7.18 5.10
CA MET A 11 -3.68 6.69 5.85
C MET A 11 -3.67 7.26 7.27
N HIS A 12 -3.83 8.57 7.41
CA HIS A 12 -3.80 9.22 8.71
C HIS A 12 -4.95 8.78 9.64
N LYS A 13 -6.14 8.53 9.09
CA LYS A 13 -7.31 8.05 9.85
C LYS A 13 -7.23 6.58 10.25
N SER A 14 -6.52 5.76 9.49
CA SER A 14 -6.46 4.30 9.69
C SER A 14 -5.24 3.84 10.47
N GLU A 15 -4.34 4.77 10.83
CA GLU A 15 -3.09 4.50 11.57
C GLU A 15 -2.20 3.46 10.87
N VAL A 16 -2.36 3.28 9.56
CA VAL A 16 -1.54 2.37 8.77
C VAL A 16 -0.16 2.99 8.55
N THR A 17 0.88 2.23 8.87
CA THR A 17 2.28 2.69 8.82
C THR A 17 3.00 2.33 7.53
N LYS A 18 2.53 1.30 6.81
CA LYS A 18 3.11 0.83 5.54
C LYS A 18 2.04 0.84 4.45
N VAL A 19 2.29 1.57 3.37
CA VAL A 19 1.40 1.65 2.21
C VAL A 19 2.19 1.34 0.95
N PHE A 20 1.63 0.47 0.13
CA PHE A 20 2.23 0.02 -1.11
C PHE A 20 1.32 0.39 -2.29
N GLU A 21 1.93 0.79 -3.39
CA GLU A 21 1.23 1.06 -4.64
C GLU A 21 1.51 -0.10 -5.61
N LEU A 22 0.45 -0.70 -6.14
CA LEU A 22 0.49 -1.75 -7.14
C LEU A 22 0.10 -1.15 -8.48
N ARG A 23 0.83 -1.49 -9.55
CA ARG A 23 0.48 -1.04 -10.91
C ARG A 23 -0.49 -2.01 -11.57
N ASP A 24 -0.30 -3.29 -11.31
CA ASP A 24 -1.12 -4.38 -11.84
C ASP A 24 -1.55 -5.34 -10.71
N LEU A 25 -2.75 -5.91 -10.83
CA LEU A 25 -3.29 -6.84 -9.84
C LEU A 25 -2.48 -8.14 -9.75
N GLU A 26 -1.79 -8.52 -10.82
CA GLU A 26 -0.93 -9.70 -10.88
C GLU A 26 0.34 -9.57 -10.01
N GLU A 27 0.71 -8.34 -9.62
CA GLU A 27 1.82 -8.07 -8.71
C GLU A 27 1.47 -8.44 -7.25
N LEU A 28 0.17 -8.48 -6.91
CA LEU A 28 -0.28 -8.80 -5.56
C LEU A 28 -0.26 -10.32 -5.33
N SER A 29 0.82 -10.77 -4.70
CA SER A 29 0.98 -12.16 -4.24
C SER A 29 1.39 -12.21 -2.77
N ASP A 30 1.16 -13.36 -2.12
CA ASP A 30 1.57 -13.58 -0.73
C ASP A 30 3.08 -13.41 -0.53
N THR A 31 3.88 -13.81 -1.52
CA THR A 31 5.33 -13.65 -1.51
C THR A 31 5.72 -12.18 -1.62
N TRP A 32 5.12 -11.44 -2.55
CA TRP A 32 5.35 -10.01 -2.71
C TRP A 32 4.98 -9.24 -1.44
N LEU A 33 3.85 -9.58 -0.82
CA LEU A 33 3.40 -8.91 0.41
C LEU A 33 4.39 -9.13 1.56
N LYS A 34 4.84 -10.37 1.77
CA LYS A 34 5.84 -10.70 2.80
C LYS A 34 7.17 -9.98 2.56
N GLU A 35 7.69 -10.01 1.33
CA GLU A 35 8.94 -9.33 0.98
C GLU A 35 8.88 -7.82 1.25
N ASN A 36 7.76 -7.18 0.93
CA ASN A 36 7.60 -5.74 1.16
C ASN A 36 7.35 -5.39 2.64
N LEU A 37 6.75 -6.30 3.41
CA LEU A 37 6.61 -6.14 4.86
C LEU A 37 7.94 -6.34 5.60
N ASP A 38 8.79 -7.26 5.12
CA ASP A 38 10.06 -7.65 5.75
C ASP A 38 11.24 -6.74 5.36
N ARG A 39 11.14 -5.97 4.27
CA ARG A 39 12.17 -5.03 3.77
C ARG A 39 12.44 -3.81 4.68
N THR A 40 12.13 -3.88 5.98
CA THR A 40 12.28 -2.78 6.95
C THR A 40 13.36 -3.08 7.97
#